data_AF-A0AAD1EYY8-F1
#
_entry.id   AF-A0AAD1EYY8-F1
#
_cell.length_a   1.000
_cell.length_b   1.000
_cell.length_c   1.000
_cell.angle_alpha   90.00
_cell.angle_beta   90.00
_cell.angle_gamma   90.00
#
_symmetry.space_group_name_H-M   'P 1'
#
loop_
_entity.id
_entity.type
_entity.pdbx_description
1 polymer ?
#
loop_
_entity_poly.entity_id
_entity_poly.type
_entity_poly.pdbx_seq_one_letter_code
_entity_poly.pdbx_strand_id
1 'polypeptide(L)'
;MKREVIIALAIATTLPMLASAKEVSAGAHGAVADSVISRQREMLAENTKGKGFGPQSPRDIDATAGNNSRVFTAAPAPTEMNLCNIHFHKNAEHKGGEFTQYAGNGDGHGFHSGYKYSGKLSASELKPVGHDICPSMHGGLAAGDTIEVHYVLSTDQAEPGPTLASCLTDAINNPQLRVEAQVYVLVNDKQALDFERLAQYRRNNGLYQATNIPSNTGTPVQYAGSTTGPGYNEKGSPFQVSWSVHPHVAKVNIESVGKWCKGNVFNEDHAHGVRNLITNLDLLSNITTGTL
;
A
#
# COMPACT_ATOMS: atom_id res chain seq x y z
N MET A 1 35.38 -40.07 -72.63
CA MET A 1 33.95 -39.78 -72.42
C MET A 1 33.57 -40.03 -70.96
N LYS A 2 33.67 -39.00 -70.12
CA LYS A 2 33.04 -38.94 -68.79
C LYS A 2 32.62 -37.49 -68.55
N ARG A 3 31.37 -37.34 -68.13
CA ARG A 3 30.55 -36.12 -68.11
C ARG A 3 31.02 -35.11 -67.06
N GLU A 4 30.93 -33.85 -67.44
CA GLU A 4 31.02 -32.68 -66.57
C GLU A 4 29.84 -32.59 -65.60
N VAL A 5 30.10 -32.05 -64.41
CA VAL A 5 29.09 -31.55 -63.48
C VAL A 5 29.56 -30.18 -63.03
N ILE A 6 28.96 -29.13 -63.58
CA ILE A 6 29.15 -27.74 -63.17
C ILE A 6 28.07 -27.42 -62.14
N ILE A 7 28.46 -27.16 -60.89
CA ILE A 7 27.58 -26.65 -59.84
C ILE A 7 27.78 -25.14 -59.76
N ALA A 8 26.77 -24.38 -60.17
CA ALA A 8 26.73 -22.93 -60.03
C ALA A 8 26.36 -22.54 -58.59
N LEU A 9 27.22 -21.79 -57.92
CA LEU A 9 27.00 -21.25 -56.58
C LEU A 9 26.43 -19.82 -56.71
N ALA A 10 25.15 -19.62 -56.37
CA ALA A 10 24.52 -18.31 -56.36
C ALA A 10 24.84 -17.59 -55.03
N ILE A 11 25.54 -16.45 -55.12
CA ILE A 11 25.82 -15.56 -53.98
C ILE A 11 24.63 -14.61 -53.84
N ALA A 12 23.82 -14.78 -52.78
CA ALA A 12 22.77 -13.84 -52.42
C ALA A 12 23.36 -12.70 -51.56
N THR A 13 23.41 -11.49 -52.12
CA THR A 13 23.82 -10.27 -51.41
C THR A 13 22.64 -9.74 -50.58
N THR A 14 22.71 -9.88 -49.25
CA THR A 14 21.74 -9.25 -48.33
C THR A 14 22.17 -7.82 -48.03
N LEU A 15 21.35 -6.84 -48.45
CA LEU A 15 21.48 -5.43 -48.05
C LEU A 15 21.25 -5.26 -46.53
N PRO A 16 22.00 -4.39 -45.83
CA PRO A 16 21.70 -4.05 -44.45
C PRO A 16 20.52 -3.06 -44.41
N MET A 17 19.41 -3.48 -43.81
CA MET A 17 18.35 -2.55 -43.42
C MET A 17 18.86 -1.67 -42.27
N LEU A 18 18.96 -0.36 -42.52
CA LEU A 18 19.07 0.66 -41.47
C LEU A 18 17.78 0.66 -40.65
N ALA A 19 17.79 -0.06 -39.53
CA ALA A 19 16.77 0.09 -38.51
C ALA A 19 17.08 1.34 -37.68
N SER A 20 16.30 2.40 -37.86
CA SER A 20 16.27 3.50 -36.90
C SER A 20 15.77 2.97 -35.56
N ALA A 21 16.69 2.77 -34.62
CA ALA A 21 16.35 2.50 -33.24
C ALA A 21 15.68 3.75 -32.67
N LYS A 22 14.36 3.67 -32.45
CA LYS A 22 13.64 4.64 -31.64
C LYS A 22 14.13 4.46 -30.21
N GLU A 23 14.72 5.51 -29.63
CA GLU A 23 15.14 5.52 -28.22
C GLU A 23 13.99 5.03 -27.34
N VAL A 24 14.20 3.87 -26.71
CA VAL A 24 13.31 3.35 -25.69
C VAL A 24 13.65 4.13 -24.42
N SER A 25 12.82 5.14 -24.13
CA SER A 25 12.77 5.76 -22.81
C SER A 25 12.53 4.67 -21.77
N ALA A 26 13.50 4.46 -20.88
CA ALA A 26 13.34 3.62 -19.72
C ALA A 26 12.41 4.33 -18.73
N GLY A 27 11.17 3.86 -18.61
CA GLY A 27 10.21 4.31 -17.59
C GLY A 27 8.78 4.50 -18.09
N ALA A 28 8.11 3.42 -18.49
CA ALA A 28 6.65 3.39 -18.63
C ALA A 28 6.13 1.95 -18.71
N HIS A 29 6.00 1.27 -17.57
CA HIS A 29 5.04 0.18 -17.49
C HIS A 29 3.65 0.84 -17.47
N GLY A 30 3.01 0.91 -18.64
CA GLY A 30 1.66 1.48 -18.79
C GLY A 30 0.64 0.73 -17.95
N ALA A 31 -0.51 1.36 -17.72
CA ALA A 31 -1.59 0.77 -16.92
C ALA A 31 -2.02 -0.59 -17.49
N VAL A 32 -2.09 -1.63 -16.65
CA VAL A 32 -2.57 -2.95 -17.06
C VAL A 32 -4.08 -2.95 -17.31
N ALA A 33 -4.54 -3.86 -18.18
CA ALA A 33 -5.97 -4.02 -18.46
C ALA A 33 -6.75 -4.55 -17.25
N ASP A 34 -8.05 -4.26 -17.20
CA ASP A 34 -8.95 -4.75 -16.13
C ASP A 34 -8.93 -6.27 -15.98
N SER A 35 -8.72 -7.00 -17.09
CA SER A 35 -8.61 -8.46 -17.07
C SER A 35 -7.43 -8.98 -16.24
N VAL A 36 -6.34 -8.23 -16.13
CA VAL A 36 -5.20 -8.59 -15.28
C VAL A 36 -5.60 -8.51 -13.81
N ILE A 37 -6.24 -7.41 -13.40
CA ILE A 37 -6.71 -7.23 -12.02
C ILE A 37 -7.83 -8.21 -11.67
N SER A 38 -8.75 -8.49 -12.61
CA SER A 38 -9.77 -9.53 -12.46
C SER A 38 -9.13 -10.89 -12.22
N ARG A 39 -8.12 -11.26 -13.03
CA ARG A 39 -7.43 -12.54 -12.89
C ARG A 39 -6.70 -12.64 -11.55
N GLN A 40 -6.08 -11.57 -11.07
CA GLN A 40 -5.44 -11.56 -9.75
C GLN A 40 -6.44 -11.83 -8.62
N ARG A 41 -7.62 -11.19 -8.68
CA ARG A 41 -8.71 -11.42 -7.71
C ARG A 41 -9.25 -12.85 -7.75
N GLU A 42 -9.40 -13.42 -8.95
CA GLU A 42 -9.77 -14.84 -9.13
C GLU A 42 -8.73 -15.76 -8.49
N MET A 43 -7.44 -15.54 -8.80
CA MET A 43 -6.33 -16.31 -8.22
C MET A 43 -6.31 -16.22 -6.70
N LEU A 44 -6.55 -15.04 -6.13
CA LEU A 44 -6.67 -14.88 -4.68
C LEU A 44 -7.81 -15.73 -4.10
N ALA A 45 -8.98 -15.71 -4.73
CA ALA A 45 -10.12 -16.52 -4.28
C ALA A 45 -9.83 -18.03 -4.37
N GLU A 46 -9.24 -18.49 -5.48
CA GLU A 46 -8.82 -19.89 -5.65
C GLU A 46 -7.76 -20.28 -4.62
N ASN A 47 -6.76 -19.42 -4.41
CA ASN A 47 -5.64 -19.69 -3.51
C ASN A 47 -5.99 -19.57 -2.02
N THR A 48 -7.17 -19.06 -1.67
CA THR A 48 -7.65 -18.95 -0.28
C THR A 48 -8.71 -20.00 0.07
N LYS A 49 -9.48 -20.46 -0.92
CA LYS A 49 -10.60 -21.39 -0.72
C LYS A 49 -10.19 -22.65 0.03
N GLY A 50 -10.87 -22.92 1.14
CA GLY A 50 -10.66 -24.12 1.95
C GLY A 50 -9.37 -24.16 2.77
N LYS A 51 -8.54 -23.11 2.74
CA LYS A 51 -7.24 -23.10 3.44
C LYS A 51 -7.28 -22.49 4.84
N GLY A 52 -8.44 -22.03 5.28
CA GLY A 52 -8.63 -21.49 6.64
C GLY A 52 -8.19 -20.04 6.85
N PHE A 53 -7.90 -19.30 5.78
CA PHE A 53 -7.60 -17.86 5.88
C PHE A 53 -8.78 -17.07 6.48
N GLY A 54 -8.44 -16.10 7.32
CA GLY A 54 -9.39 -15.09 7.77
C GLY A 54 -9.78 -14.09 6.67
N PRO A 55 -10.62 -13.10 7.02
CA PRO A 55 -10.88 -11.95 6.17
C PRO A 55 -9.61 -11.30 5.63
N GLN A 56 -9.68 -10.77 4.41
CA GLN A 56 -8.59 -10.13 3.70
C GLN A 56 -8.80 -8.63 3.60
N SER A 57 -7.71 -7.89 3.37
CA SER A 57 -7.70 -6.42 3.24
C SER A 57 -6.73 -6.01 2.13
N PRO A 58 -6.84 -4.81 1.55
CA PRO A 58 -7.74 -3.70 1.90
C PRO A 58 -9.18 -3.86 1.38
N ARG A 59 -10.12 -3.09 1.92
CA ARG A 59 -11.54 -3.10 1.53
C ARG A 59 -12.11 -1.70 1.33
N ASP A 60 -13.32 -1.66 0.77
CA ASP A 60 -14.18 -0.47 0.87
C ASP A 60 -14.75 -0.40 2.30
N ILE A 61 -14.43 0.67 3.03
CA ILE A 61 -14.85 0.88 4.42
C ILE A 61 -16.29 1.40 4.52
N ASP A 62 -16.87 1.89 3.42
CA ASP A 62 -18.29 2.27 3.35
C ASP A 62 -19.19 1.05 3.06
N ALA A 63 -18.61 -0.03 2.55
CA ALA A 63 -19.30 -1.29 2.29
C ALA A 63 -19.19 -2.24 3.49
N THR A 64 -20.27 -2.41 4.24
CA THR A 64 -20.25 -3.22 5.48
C THR A 64 -20.29 -4.73 5.25
N ALA A 65 -20.80 -5.17 4.10
CA ALA A 65 -21.05 -6.60 3.84
C ALA A 65 -19.77 -7.45 3.79
N GLY A 66 -19.88 -8.68 4.28
CA GLY A 66 -18.86 -9.72 4.16
C GLY A 66 -19.38 -11.06 4.69
N ASN A 67 -19.00 -12.14 4.02
CA ASN A 67 -19.47 -13.50 4.30
C ASN A 67 -18.40 -14.35 5.01
N ASN A 68 -17.17 -13.83 5.15
CA ASN A 68 -16.12 -14.59 5.82
C ASN A 68 -16.44 -14.68 7.32
N SER A 69 -16.80 -15.88 7.76
CA SER A 69 -17.19 -16.19 9.14
C SER A 69 -16.02 -16.61 10.03
N ARG A 70 -14.78 -16.56 9.54
CA ARG A 70 -13.60 -16.85 10.37
C ARG A 70 -13.41 -15.72 11.37
N VAL A 71 -13.49 -16.08 12.64
CA VAL A 71 -13.35 -15.16 13.76
C VAL A 71 -12.01 -15.38 14.45
N PHE A 72 -11.40 -14.28 14.86
CA PHE A 72 -10.27 -14.22 15.78
C PHE A 72 -10.53 -13.10 16.77
N THR A 73 -9.92 -13.18 17.94
CA THR A 73 -10.10 -12.18 18.99
C THR A 73 -9.59 -10.84 18.51
N ALA A 74 -10.37 -9.78 18.72
CA ALA A 74 -9.94 -8.42 18.46
C ALA A 74 -8.67 -8.09 19.25
N ALA A 75 -7.73 -7.41 18.60
CA ALA A 75 -6.55 -6.91 19.27
C ALA A 75 -6.94 -5.85 20.33
N PRO A 76 -6.16 -5.70 21.42
CA PRO A 76 -6.43 -4.74 22.48
C PRO A 76 -6.43 -3.29 21.97
N ALA A 77 -6.74 -2.35 22.87
CA ALA A 77 -6.63 -0.94 22.53
C ALA A 77 -5.17 -0.58 22.18
N PRO A 78 -4.92 0.42 21.30
CA PRO A 78 -3.56 0.83 20.94
C PRO A 78 -2.67 1.13 22.14
N THR A 79 -3.25 1.68 23.22
CA THR A 79 -2.58 2.02 24.48
C THR A 79 -2.03 0.83 25.26
N GLU A 80 -2.40 -0.39 24.87
CA GLU A 80 -2.01 -1.65 25.51
C GLU A 80 -1.07 -2.50 24.64
N MET A 81 -0.64 -1.98 23.49
CA MET A 81 0.16 -2.72 22.49
C MET A 81 1.50 -2.02 22.21
N ASN A 82 2.47 -2.71 21.61
CA ASN A 82 3.70 -2.08 21.12
C ASN A 82 3.53 -1.62 19.68
N LEU A 83 3.75 -0.34 19.41
CA LEU A 83 4.06 0.13 18.07
C LEU A 83 5.33 -0.58 17.58
N CYS A 84 5.22 -1.32 16.48
CA CYS A 84 6.33 -2.07 15.92
C CYS A 84 6.78 -1.53 14.55
N ASN A 85 5.89 -0.89 13.80
CA ASN A 85 6.24 -0.33 12.50
C ASN A 85 5.34 0.84 12.11
N ILE A 86 5.90 1.81 11.38
CA ILE A 86 5.17 2.83 10.64
C ILE A 86 5.66 2.77 9.20
N HIS A 87 4.75 2.60 8.25
CA HIS A 87 5.02 2.67 6.82
C HIS A 87 3.88 3.37 6.09
N PHE A 88 4.07 3.69 4.82
CA PHE A 88 3.05 4.35 4.02
C PHE A 88 3.04 3.91 2.56
N HIS A 89 1.87 3.99 1.95
CA HIS A 89 1.64 3.65 0.55
C HIS A 89 1.36 4.91 -0.27
N LYS A 90 1.69 4.87 -1.56
CA LYS A 90 1.24 5.91 -2.49
C LYS A 90 -0.19 5.61 -2.93
N ASN A 91 -1.07 6.58 -2.69
CA ASN A 91 -2.53 6.43 -2.66
C ASN A 91 -3.01 5.53 -1.51
N ALA A 92 -4.30 5.58 -1.21
CA ALA A 92 -4.91 4.71 -0.22
C ALA A 92 -5.08 3.28 -0.77
N GLU A 93 -4.71 2.31 0.06
CA GLU A 93 -5.04 0.90 -0.10
C GLU A 93 -6.54 0.69 0.09
N HIS A 94 -7.10 1.32 1.13
CA HIS A 94 -8.54 1.33 1.39
C HIS A 94 -9.28 2.26 0.44
N LYS A 95 -10.58 2.02 0.30
CA LYS A 95 -11.55 2.92 -0.35
C LYS A 95 -12.58 3.34 0.68
N GLY A 96 -13.03 4.59 0.63
CA GLY A 96 -14.20 5.05 1.38
C GLY A 96 -14.04 6.46 1.91
N GLY A 97 -15.08 7.00 2.51
CA GLY A 97 -15.07 8.37 3.04
C GLY A 97 -14.59 9.39 1.99
N GLU A 98 -13.47 10.06 2.29
CA GLU A 98 -12.89 11.09 1.42
C GLU A 98 -11.86 10.58 0.38
N PHE A 99 -11.60 9.27 0.30
CA PHE A 99 -10.64 8.66 -0.63
C PHE A 99 -11.32 7.60 -1.51
N THR A 100 -12.03 8.06 -2.55
CA THR A 100 -12.90 7.21 -3.38
C THR A 100 -12.54 7.22 -4.86
N GLN A 101 -11.71 8.17 -5.30
CA GLN A 101 -11.30 8.26 -6.69
C GLN A 101 -10.23 7.21 -7.02
N TYR A 102 -10.58 6.22 -7.85
CA TYR A 102 -9.64 5.20 -8.28
C TYR A 102 -8.53 5.79 -9.15
N ALA A 103 -7.27 5.51 -8.83
CA ALA A 103 -6.10 5.98 -9.56
C ALA A 103 -5.87 5.24 -10.89
N GLY A 104 -6.52 4.09 -11.08
CA GLY A 104 -6.33 3.17 -12.20
C GLY A 104 -5.62 1.88 -11.79
N ASN A 105 -5.45 0.96 -12.73
CA ASN A 105 -4.86 -0.36 -12.44
C ASN A 105 -3.34 -0.34 -12.24
N GLY A 106 -2.68 0.77 -12.58
CA GLY A 106 -1.24 0.89 -12.46
C GLY A 106 -0.49 -0.23 -13.18
N ASP A 107 0.66 -0.61 -12.65
CA ASP A 107 1.52 -1.64 -13.25
C ASP A 107 1.07 -3.09 -12.99
N GLY A 108 -0.06 -3.29 -12.30
CA GLY A 108 -0.53 -4.62 -11.86
C GLY A 108 0.23 -5.19 -10.65
N HIS A 109 1.23 -4.48 -10.14
CA HIS A 109 2.03 -4.81 -8.97
C HIS A 109 1.87 -3.79 -7.84
N GLY A 110 0.85 -2.94 -7.93
CA GLY A 110 0.42 -2.02 -6.88
C GLY A 110 0.92 -0.58 -7.03
N PHE A 111 1.91 -0.32 -7.90
CA PHE A 111 2.33 1.05 -8.14
C PHE A 111 1.40 1.74 -9.14
N HIS A 112 1.17 3.05 -8.93
CA HIS A 112 0.23 3.85 -9.72
C HIS A 112 -1.23 3.37 -9.66
N SER A 113 -1.62 2.64 -8.61
CA SER A 113 -2.99 2.21 -8.33
C SER A 113 -3.51 2.78 -6.99
N GLY A 114 -4.63 2.27 -6.47
CA GLY A 114 -5.23 2.69 -5.20
C GLY A 114 -6.23 3.83 -5.34
N TYR A 115 -6.54 4.47 -4.22
CA TYR A 115 -7.58 5.49 -4.12
C TYR A 115 -7.01 6.85 -3.69
N LYS A 116 -7.42 7.89 -4.41
CA LYS A 116 -6.99 9.26 -4.17
C LYS A 116 -8.01 9.99 -3.32
N TYR A 117 -7.54 10.98 -2.57
CA TYR A 117 -8.36 12.01 -1.97
C TYR A 117 -9.27 12.65 -3.03
N SER A 118 -10.57 12.67 -2.76
CA SER A 118 -11.61 13.14 -3.68
C SER A 118 -11.96 14.62 -3.48
N GLY A 119 -11.35 15.30 -2.49
CA GLY A 119 -11.60 16.71 -2.21
C GLY A 119 -10.81 17.68 -3.10
N LYS A 120 -10.85 18.96 -2.74
CA LYS A 120 -10.22 20.04 -3.53
C LYS A 120 -9.02 20.62 -2.80
N LEU A 121 -7.98 20.92 -3.59
CA LEU A 121 -6.80 21.65 -3.14
C LEU A 121 -6.69 22.98 -3.88
N SER A 122 -6.17 23.99 -3.19
CA SER A 122 -5.86 25.29 -3.78
C SER A 122 -4.63 25.22 -4.70
N ALA A 123 -4.51 26.20 -5.59
CA ALA A 123 -3.34 26.32 -6.45
C ALA A 123 -2.03 26.52 -5.65
N SER A 124 -2.09 27.12 -4.45
CA SER A 124 -0.93 27.24 -3.56
C SER A 124 -0.51 25.91 -2.97
N GLU A 125 -1.47 25.10 -2.51
CA GLU A 125 -1.20 23.77 -1.94
C GLU A 125 -0.63 22.79 -2.96
N LEU A 126 -1.00 22.94 -4.23
CA LEU A 126 -0.55 22.11 -5.35
C LEU A 126 0.79 22.56 -5.95
N LYS A 127 1.43 23.62 -5.43
CA LYS A 127 2.70 24.08 -5.98
C LYS A 127 3.77 22.99 -5.88
N PRO A 128 4.48 22.66 -6.96
CA PRO A 128 5.60 21.73 -6.89
C PRO A 128 6.66 22.20 -5.88
N VAL A 129 7.30 21.25 -5.21
CA VAL A 129 8.52 21.49 -4.46
C VAL A 129 9.74 21.38 -5.37
N GLY A 130 10.83 22.06 -5.02
CA GLY A 130 12.00 22.20 -5.89
C GLY A 130 12.97 21.01 -5.91
N HIS A 131 12.59 19.85 -5.37
CA HIS A 131 13.42 18.65 -5.27
C HIS A 131 12.55 17.39 -5.15
N ASP A 132 13.16 16.22 -5.35
CA ASP A 132 12.47 14.94 -5.25
C ASP A 132 12.11 14.61 -3.79
N ILE A 133 10.89 14.12 -3.58
CA ILE A 133 10.38 13.69 -2.28
C ILE A 133 10.23 12.18 -2.29
N CYS A 134 10.93 11.52 -1.35
CA CYS A 134 10.90 10.06 -1.17
C CYS A 134 11.04 9.29 -2.50
N PRO A 135 12.12 9.51 -3.27
CA PRO A 135 12.27 8.96 -4.62
C PRO A 135 12.40 7.44 -4.59
N SER A 136 11.84 6.77 -5.61
CA SER A 136 12.01 5.35 -5.84
C SER A 136 12.11 5.05 -7.34
N MET A 137 12.42 3.80 -7.70
CA MET A 137 12.36 3.34 -9.09
C MET A 137 10.94 3.39 -9.69
N HIS A 138 9.90 3.50 -8.86
CA HIS A 138 8.49 3.64 -9.26
C HIS A 138 7.99 5.09 -9.18
N GLY A 139 8.90 6.06 -8.99
CA GLY A 139 8.59 7.48 -8.84
C GLY A 139 8.59 7.95 -7.38
N GLY A 140 8.64 9.27 -7.21
CA GLY A 140 8.55 9.93 -5.90
C GLY A 140 7.14 10.45 -5.58
N LEU A 141 7.05 11.28 -4.55
CA LEU A 141 5.83 11.98 -4.15
C LEU A 141 5.80 13.43 -4.68
N ALA A 142 4.61 13.93 -4.96
CA ALA A 142 4.34 15.29 -5.39
C ALA A 142 3.21 15.93 -4.57
N ALA A 143 3.16 17.26 -4.56
CA ALA A 143 2.06 17.98 -3.95
C ALA A 143 0.74 17.60 -4.66
N GLY A 144 -0.28 17.25 -3.88
CA GLY A 144 -1.55 16.68 -4.33
C GLY A 144 -1.62 15.15 -4.29
N ASP A 145 -0.49 14.45 -4.10
CA ASP A 145 -0.53 13.00 -3.91
C ASP A 145 -1.23 12.63 -2.61
N THR A 146 -1.95 11.50 -2.65
CA THR A 146 -2.53 10.87 -1.47
C THR A 146 -1.56 9.82 -0.94
N ILE A 147 -1.48 9.67 0.38
CA ILE A 147 -0.79 8.55 1.02
C ILE A 147 -1.70 7.94 2.08
N GLU A 148 -1.61 6.62 2.26
CA GLU A 148 -2.17 5.95 3.43
C GLU A 148 -1.04 5.47 4.32
N VAL A 149 -1.13 5.79 5.61
CA VAL A 149 -0.10 5.54 6.61
C VAL A 149 -0.63 4.53 7.60
N HIS A 150 0.15 3.49 7.83
CA HIS A 150 -0.17 2.43 8.77
C HIS A 150 0.72 2.54 10.00
N TYR A 151 0.09 2.68 11.17
CA TYR A 151 0.73 2.50 12.47
C TYR A 151 0.42 1.08 12.92
N VAL A 152 1.39 0.18 12.79
CA VAL A 152 1.23 -1.25 13.08
C VAL A 152 1.60 -1.49 14.54
N LEU A 153 0.69 -2.11 15.28
CA LEU A 153 0.87 -2.48 16.66
C LEU A 153 0.82 -4.00 16.84
N SER A 154 1.62 -4.49 17.78
CA SER A 154 1.71 -5.91 18.15
C SER A 154 1.49 -6.09 19.64
N THR A 155 0.83 -7.19 20.02
CA THR A 155 0.77 -7.65 21.42
C THR A 155 2.08 -8.28 21.89
N ASP A 156 3.01 -8.57 20.99
CA ASP A 156 4.30 -9.12 21.34
C ASP A 156 5.24 -8.04 21.92
N GLN A 157 6.39 -8.47 22.45
CA GLN A 157 7.49 -7.62 22.91
C GLN A 157 8.29 -7.03 21.74
N ALA A 158 7.56 -6.45 20.79
CA ALA A 158 8.11 -5.83 19.59
C ALA A 158 8.73 -4.46 19.89
N GLU A 159 9.76 -4.11 19.15
CA GLU A 159 10.34 -2.76 19.12
C GLU A 159 10.10 -2.11 17.74
N PRO A 160 9.98 -0.78 17.66
CA PRO A 160 9.90 -0.06 16.39
C PRO A 160 11.06 -0.42 15.45
N GLY A 161 10.73 -0.91 14.26
CA GLY A 161 11.73 -1.33 13.30
C GLY A 161 11.17 -1.54 11.89
N PRO A 162 12.04 -1.94 10.95
CA PRO A 162 11.68 -2.09 9.55
C PRO A 162 10.74 -3.27 9.32
N THR A 163 9.80 -3.08 8.38
CA THR A 163 8.88 -4.11 7.87
C THR A 163 7.94 -4.72 8.92
N LEU A 164 7.01 -5.55 8.45
CA LEU A 164 6.14 -6.34 9.33
C LEU A 164 6.92 -7.32 10.24
N ALA A 165 8.14 -7.72 9.86
CA ALA A 165 8.94 -8.65 10.67
C ALA A 165 9.28 -8.08 12.06
N SER A 166 9.36 -6.76 12.20
CA SER A 166 9.58 -6.11 13.50
C SER A 166 8.40 -6.26 14.46
N CYS A 167 7.23 -6.67 13.96
CA CYS A 167 6.03 -6.91 14.76
C CYS A 167 5.93 -8.35 15.27
N LEU A 168 6.85 -9.22 14.87
CA LEU A 168 6.85 -10.67 15.13
C LEU A 168 8.10 -11.06 15.93
N THR A 169 8.09 -12.25 16.52
CA THR A 169 9.27 -12.88 17.12
C THR A 169 9.45 -14.30 16.60
N ASP A 170 10.64 -14.87 16.75
CA ASP A 170 10.92 -16.27 16.39
C ASP A 170 9.93 -17.25 17.05
N ALA A 171 9.43 -16.91 18.24
CA ALA A 171 8.47 -17.71 18.99
C ALA A 171 7.01 -17.42 18.59
N ILE A 172 6.68 -16.21 18.14
CA ILE A 172 5.30 -15.75 17.90
C ILE A 172 5.23 -15.09 16.51
N ASN A 173 4.77 -15.87 15.52
CA ASN A 173 4.70 -15.44 14.12
C ASN A 173 3.31 -14.93 13.69
N ASN A 174 2.32 -14.90 14.59
CA ASN A 174 1.00 -14.31 14.35
C ASN A 174 0.42 -13.79 15.69
N PRO A 175 1.06 -12.79 16.31
CA PRO A 175 0.49 -12.13 17.49
C PRO A 175 -0.82 -11.44 17.11
N GLN A 176 -1.57 -10.94 18.10
CA GLN A 176 -2.66 -10.03 17.78
C GLN A 176 -2.06 -8.74 17.22
N LEU A 177 -2.39 -8.45 15.96
CA LEU A 177 -1.95 -7.28 15.23
C LEU A 177 -3.10 -6.28 15.15
N ARG A 178 -2.76 -5.00 15.30
CA ARG A 178 -3.68 -3.88 15.10
C ARG A 178 -3.04 -2.89 14.14
N VAL A 179 -3.84 -2.34 13.24
CA VAL A 179 -3.39 -1.25 12.36
C VAL A 179 -4.31 -0.06 12.53
N GLU A 180 -3.74 1.05 12.99
CA GLU A 180 -4.37 2.36 12.89
C GLU A 180 -3.97 2.96 11.54
N ALA A 181 -4.95 3.17 10.66
CA ALA A 181 -4.76 3.70 9.32
C ALA A 181 -5.25 5.14 9.23
N GLN A 182 -4.40 5.99 8.63
CA GLN A 182 -4.68 7.39 8.36
C GLN A 182 -4.41 7.69 6.90
N VAL A 183 -5.34 8.35 6.23
CA VAL A 183 -5.15 8.83 4.87
C VAL A 183 -4.81 10.31 4.91
N TYR A 184 -3.74 10.69 4.21
CA TYR A 184 -3.28 12.06 4.09
C TYR A 184 -3.22 12.51 2.64
N VAL A 185 -3.40 13.81 2.41
CA VAL A 185 -3.07 14.46 1.15
C VAL A 185 -1.89 15.41 1.36
N LEU A 186 -0.89 15.28 0.49
CA LEU A 186 0.35 16.04 0.57
C LEU A 186 0.15 17.43 -0.02
N VAL A 187 0.49 18.46 0.73
CA VAL A 187 0.37 19.86 0.29
C VAL A 187 1.66 20.61 0.49
N ASN A 188 1.96 21.56 -0.40
CA ASN A 188 3.04 22.52 -0.23
C ASN A 188 2.57 23.69 0.65
N ASP A 189 2.37 23.39 1.94
CA ASP A 189 1.96 24.35 2.95
C ASP A 189 2.68 24.07 4.27
N LYS A 190 3.42 25.06 4.78
CA LYS A 190 4.15 24.97 6.05
C LYS A 190 3.24 24.98 7.28
N GLN A 191 1.98 25.36 7.13
CA GLN A 191 0.97 25.34 8.20
C GLN A 191 0.23 24.00 8.27
N ALA A 192 0.36 23.14 7.25
CA ALA A 192 -0.18 21.78 7.28
C ALA A 192 0.55 20.91 8.33
N LEU A 193 -0.01 19.73 8.62
CA LEU A 193 0.55 18.83 9.63
C LEU A 193 1.98 18.42 9.28
N ASP A 194 2.81 18.29 10.31
CA ASP A 194 4.21 17.83 10.19
C ASP A 194 4.26 16.31 10.33
N PHE A 195 4.67 15.62 9.28
CA PHE A 195 4.76 14.17 9.25
C PHE A 195 5.79 13.60 10.22
N GLU A 196 6.91 14.26 10.46
CA GLU A 196 7.87 13.80 11.47
C GLU A 196 7.23 13.80 12.85
N ARG A 197 6.36 14.78 13.13
CA ARG A 197 5.57 14.79 14.37
C ARG A 197 4.52 13.69 14.38
N LEU A 198 3.80 13.45 13.28
CA LEU A 198 2.81 12.38 13.19
C LEU A 198 3.46 10.99 13.39
N ALA A 199 4.66 10.78 12.86
CA ALA A 199 5.43 9.54 12.98
C ALA A 199 6.24 9.41 14.29
N GLN A 200 6.18 10.41 15.19
CA GLN A 200 6.83 10.31 16.49
C GLN A 200 6.15 9.25 17.36
N TYR A 201 6.99 8.48 18.04
CA TYR A 201 6.59 7.55 19.06
C TYR A 201 7.36 7.82 20.36
N ARG A 202 6.79 7.33 21.47
CA ARG A 202 7.42 7.39 22.80
C ARG A 202 7.22 6.06 23.50
N ARG A 203 8.05 5.82 24.51
CA ARG A 203 7.87 4.69 25.41
C ARG A 203 7.05 5.15 26.63
N ASN A 204 5.83 4.62 26.76
CA ASN A 204 4.91 4.92 27.84
C ASN A 204 4.57 3.62 28.58
N ASN A 205 4.75 3.59 29.90
CA ASN A 205 4.50 2.41 30.74
C ASN A 205 5.15 1.10 30.20
N GLY A 206 6.35 1.23 29.62
CA GLY A 206 7.09 0.10 29.07
C GLY A 206 6.77 -0.25 27.61
N LEU A 207 5.69 0.29 27.03
CA LEU A 207 5.24 0.04 25.66
C LEU A 207 5.63 1.16 24.70
N TYR A 208 5.96 0.82 23.45
CA TYR A 208 6.16 1.80 22.39
C TYR A 208 4.80 2.27 21.84
N GLN A 209 4.60 3.58 21.73
CA GLN A 209 3.30 4.18 21.45
C GLN A 209 3.43 5.31 20.42
N ALA A 210 2.63 5.27 19.35
CA ALA A 210 2.48 6.41 18.43
C ALA A 210 1.59 7.48 19.11
N THR A 211 2.20 8.61 19.49
CA THR A 211 1.51 9.57 20.38
C THR A 211 0.77 10.69 19.66
N ASN A 212 0.96 10.81 18.35
CA ASN A 212 0.49 11.96 17.55
C ASN A 212 -0.39 11.54 16.37
N ILE A 213 -1.00 10.35 16.42
CA ILE A 213 -2.01 9.95 15.42
C ILE A 213 -3.19 10.94 15.52
N PRO A 214 -3.62 11.58 14.41
CA PRO A 214 -4.73 12.52 14.45
C PRO A 214 -6.03 11.86 14.91
N SER A 215 -6.74 12.51 15.84
CA SER A 215 -8.02 12.03 16.36
C SER A 215 -9.23 12.73 15.73
N ASN A 216 -9.00 13.63 14.77
CA ASN A 216 -10.03 14.47 14.14
C ASN A 216 -10.29 14.10 12.67
N THR A 217 -9.84 12.93 12.22
CA THR A 217 -10.03 12.39 10.86
C THR A 217 -11.28 11.50 10.75
N GLY A 218 -12.31 11.83 11.53
CA GLY A 218 -13.56 11.07 11.60
C GLY A 218 -13.50 9.86 12.54
N THR A 219 -14.67 9.29 12.86
CA THR A 219 -14.77 8.05 13.65
C THR A 219 -14.24 6.88 12.82
N PRO A 220 -13.25 6.11 13.31
CA PRO A 220 -12.65 5.05 12.53
C PRO A 220 -13.63 3.89 12.29
N VAL A 221 -13.57 3.32 11.10
CA VAL A 221 -14.25 2.07 10.76
C VAL A 221 -13.35 0.92 11.20
N GLN A 222 -13.85 0.09 12.12
CA GLN A 222 -13.12 -1.05 12.65
C GLN A 222 -13.63 -2.35 12.03
N TYR A 223 -12.71 -3.22 11.59
CA TYR A 223 -13.07 -4.51 11.02
C TYR A 223 -11.93 -5.54 11.12
N ALA A 224 -12.29 -6.83 11.09
CA ALA A 224 -11.34 -7.92 11.06
C ALA A 224 -10.80 -8.11 9.63
N GLY A 225 -9.50 -8.12 9.47
CA GLY A 225 -8.84 -8.22 8.18
C GLY A 225 -7.52 -8.97 8.25
N SER A 226 -6.70 -8.71 7.24
CA SER A 226 -5.31 -9.15 7.19
C SER A 226 -4.42 -7.97 6.80
N THR A 227 -3.11 -8.11 6.88
CA THR A 227 -2.17 -7.13 6.35
C THR A 227 -1.18 -7.85 5.44
N THR A 228 -0.71 -7.16 4.40
CA THR A 228 0.37 -7.53 3.45
C THR A 228 0.33 -6.57 2.27
N GLY A 229 1.41 -6.45 1.51
CA GLY A 229 1.46 -5.62 0.29
C GLY A 229 1.03 -6.31 -1.01
N PRO A 230 1.28 -5.66 -2.17
CA PRO A 230 0.85 -6.12 -3.51
C PRO A 230 1.32 -7.52 -3.91
N GLY A 231 2.40 -8.04 -3.30
CA GLY A 231 2.84 -9.43 -3.47
C GLY A 231 1.80 -10.48 -3.05
N TYR A 232 0.71 -10.06 -2.40
CA TYR A 232 -0.43 -10.87 -1.99
C TYR A 232 -1.69 -10.61 -2.81
N ASN A 233 -1.57 -9.96 -3.98
CA ASN A 233 -2.68 -9.80 -4.93
C ASN A 233 -3.29 -11.14 -5.38
N GLU A 234 -2.52 -12.23 -5.32
CA GLU A 234 -2.94 -13.58 -5.74
C GLU A 234 -2.87 -14.61 -4.60
N LYS A 235 -2.45 -14.21 -3.39
CA LYS A 235 -2.19 -15.11 -2.25
C LYS A 235 -2.93 -14.64 -1.01
N GLY A 236 -3.48 -15.59 -0.24
CA GLY A 236 -4.06 -15.28 1.06
C GLY A 236 -3.00 -14.83 2.05
N SER A 237 -3.25 -13.73 2.77
CA SER A 237 -2.44 -13.34 3.91
C SER A 237 -2.88 -14.14 5.15
N PRO A 238 -1.93 -14.77 5.88
CA PRO A 238 -2.25 -15.57 7.07
C PRO A 238 -2.46 -14.70 8.32
N PHE A 239 -2.13 -13.42 8.27
CA PHE A 239 -2.17 -12.54 9.44
C PHE A 239 -3.60 -12.18 9.82
N GLN A 240 -3.85 -12.16 11.13
CA GLN A 240 -5.11 -11.77 11.73
C GLN A 240 -4.97 -10.37 12.30
N VAL A 241 -5.63 -9.40 11.65
CA VAL A 241 -5.43 -7.98 11.94
C VAL A 241 -6.74 -7.31 12.32
N SER A 242 -6.75 -6.59 13.43
CA SER A 242 -7.79 -5.62 13.76
C SER A 242 -7.46 -4.29 13.08
N TRP A 243 -8.22 -3.93 12.06
CA TRP A 243 -8.06 -2.64 11.37
C TRP A 243 -8.91 -1.57 12.04
N SER A 244 -8.39 -0.34 11.99
CA SER A 244 -9.04 0.89 12.41
C SER A 244 -8.72 1.96 11.37
N VAL A 245 -9.64 2.20 10.44
CA VAL A 245 -9.42 3.08 9.28
C VAL A 245 -10.23 4.36 9.43
N HIS A 246 -9.54 5.50 9.48
CA HIS A 246 -10.19 6.81 9.58
C HIS A 246 -10.72 7.29 8.21
N PRO A 247 -12.00 7.72 8.12
CA PRO A 247 -12.65 8.02 6.83
C PRO A 247 -12.33 9.40 6.25
N HIS A 248 -11.80 10.34 7.04
CA HIS A 248 -11.46 11.69 6.56
C HIS A 248 -9.96 11.86 6.35
N VAL A 249 -9.60 12.73 5.41
CA VAL A 249 -8.22 12.99 5.02
C VAL A 249 -7.69 14.24 5.73
N ALA A 250 -6.48 14.15 6.30
CA ALA A 250 -5.77 15.33 6.79
C ALA A 250 -4.71 15.82 5.79
N LYS A 251 -4.44 17.12 5.80
CA LYS A 251 -3.39 17.74 4.98
C LYS A 251 -2.05 17.68 5.69
N VAL A 252 -1.03 17.19 5.00
CA VAL A 252 0.34 17.03 5.53
C VAL A 252 1.31 17.84 4.66
N ASN A 253 2.22 18.55 5.30
CA ASN A 253 3.28 19.29 4.63
C ASN A 253 4.22 18.30 3.93
N ILE A 254 4.26 18.34 2.60
CA ILE A 254 5.07 17.40 1.80
C ILE A 254 6.57 17.43 2.13
N GLU A 255 7.11 18.59 2.51
CA GLU A 255 8.52 18.76 2.89
C GLU A 255 8.88 17.92 4.14
N SER A 256 7.93 17.78 5.07
CA SER A 256 8.13 16.97 6.29
C SER A 256 8.16 15.47 6.00
N VAL A 257 7.38 15.01 5.02
CA VAL A 257 7.43 13.62 4.53
C VAL A 257 8.78 13.34 3.89
N GLY A 258 9.22 14.24 3.00
CA GLY A 258 10.53 14.14 2.35
C GLY A 258 11.69 14.14 3.33
N LYS A 259 11.59 14.87 4.44
CA LYS A 259 12.58 14.84 5.52
C LYS A 259 12.58 13.51 6.27
N TRP A 260 11.42 12.96 6.61
CA TRP A 260 11.31 11.67 7.29
C TRP A 260 11.87 10.50 6.46
N CYS A 261 11.65 10.50 5.15
CA CYS A 261 12.20 9.50 4.23
C CYS A 261 13.74 9.50 4.14
N LYS A 262 14.42 10.56 4.59
CA LYS A 262 15.90 10.61 4.58
C LYS A 262 16.53 9.79 5.71
N GLY A 263 15.75 9.40 6.71
CA GLY A 263 16.23 8.57 7.81
C GLY A 263 15.21 8.46 8.94
N ASN A 264 14.81 7.24 9.25
CA ASN A 264 13.94 6.89 10.36
C ASN A 264 14.24 5.44 10.81
N VAL A 265 13.75 5.06 11.99
CA VAL A 265 14.00 3.72 12.57
C VAL A 265 13.35 2.58 11.76
N PHE A 266 12.37 2.90 10.94
CA PHE A 266 11.62 1.94 10.13
C PHE A 266 12.29 1.65 8.79
N ASN A 267 13.39 2.33 8.46
CA ASN A 267 14.07 2.29 7.16
C ASN A 267 13.14 2.58 5.97
N GLU A 268 12.11 3.39 6.18
CA GLU A 268 11.19 3.82 5.13
C GLU A 268 11.78 5.01 4.38
N ASP A 269 12.07 4.86 3.10
CA ASP A 269 12.66 5.90 2.25
C ASP A 269 11.79 6.26 1.03
N HIS A 270 10.76 5.47 0.75
CA HIS A 270 9.79 5.70 -0.32
C HIS A 270 8.40 5.15 0.02
N ALA A 271 7.43 5.52 -0.80
CA ALA A 271 6.07 5.03 -0.69
C ALA A 271 5.93 3.63 -1.30
N HIS A 272 5.26 2.72 -0.59
CA HIS A 272 4.93 1.38 -1.11
C HIS A 272 3.81 1.42 -2.14
N GLY A 273 3.74 0.39 -3.00
CA GLY A 273 2.58 0.12 -3.83
C GLY A 273 1.40 -0.43 -3.02
N VAL A 274 0.19 -0.37 -3.57
CA VAL A 274 -1.04 -0.81 -2.89
C VAL A 274 -1.50 -2.20 -3.36
N ARG A 275 -2.05 -2.99 -2.45
CA ARG A 275 -2.74 -4.24 -2.82
C ARG A 275 -4.08 -3.92 -3.50
N ASN A 276 -4.50 -4.78 -4.43
CA ASN A 276 -5.82 -4.66 -5.06
C ASN A 276 -6.93 -4.70 -4.01
N LEU A 277 -7.90 -3.79 -4.14
CA LEU A 277 -9.10 -3.79 -3.29
C LEU A 277 -9.81 -5.14 -3.35
N ILE A 278 -10.08 -5.71 -2.17
CA ILE A 278 -10.83 -6.95 -2.02
C ILE A 278 -12.33 -6.67 -2.21
N THR A 279 -12.93 -7.35 -3.19
CA THR A 279 -14.37 -7.19 -3.52
C THR A 279 -15.17 -8.48 -3.35
N ASN A 280 -14.50 -9.63 -3.22
CA ASN A 280 -15.16 -10.90 -2.96
C ASN A 280 -15.65 -10.96 -1.51
N LEU A 281 -16.97 -11.02 -1.31
CA LEU A 281 -17.59 -11.04 0.01
C LEU A 281 -17.12 -12.22 0.88
N ASP A 282 -16.79 -13.37 0.27
CA ASP A 282 -16.29 -14.54 1.02
C ASP A 282 -14.88 -14.33 1.58
N LEU A 283 -14.19 -13.25 1.16
CA LEU A 283 -12.91 -12.81 1.69
C LEU A 283 -13.04 -11.58 2.59
N LEU A 284 -14.23 -11.03 2.80
CA LEU A 284 -14.44 -9.86 3.66
C LEU A 284 -15.15 -10.25 4.94
N SER A 285 -14.78 -9.59 6.05
CA SER A 285 -15.56 -9.66 7.28
C SER A 285 -16.84 -8.86 7.11
N ASN A 286 -17.87 -9.16 7.90
CA ASN A 286 -18.93 -8.19 8.10
C ASN A 286 -18.41 -7.04 8.99
N ILE A 287 -18.73 -5.79 8.68
CA ILE A 287 -18.47 -4.65 9.56
C ILE A 287 -19.69 -4.47 10.45
N THR A 288 -19.54 -4.78 11.74
CA THR A 288 -20.57 -4.50 12.73
C THR A 288 -20.33 -3.13 13.33
N THR A 289 -21.37 -2.30 13.42
CA THR A 289 -21.30 -1.01 14.09
C THR A 289 -21.13 -1.22 15.60
N GLY A 290 -19.89 -1.10 16.07
CA GLY A 290 -19.46 -1.33 17.45
C GLY A 290 -17.99 -1.76 17.46
N THR A 291 -17.24 -1.41 18.50
CA THR A 291 -15.85 -1.83 18.68
C THR A 291 -15.69 -3.33 18.41
N LEU A 292 -14.66 -3.68 17.65
CA LEU A 292 -14.20 -5.06 17.51
C LEU A 292 -13.96 -5.72 18.87
#